data_AF-A0A940JK59-F1
#
_entry.id   AF-A0A940JK59-F1
#
_cell.length_a   1.000
_cell.length_b   1.000
_cell.length_c   1.000
_cell.angle_alpha   90.00
_cell.angle_beta   90.00
_cell.angle_gamma   90.00
#
_symmetry.space_group_name_H-M   'P 1'
#
loop_
_entity.id
_entity.type
_entity.pdbx_description
1 polymer ?
#
loop_
_entity_poly.entity_id
_entity_poly.type
_entity_poly.pdbx_seq_one_letter_code
_entity_poly.pdbx_strand_id
1 'polypeptide(L)'
;MKYAFILITVALFSFKKTGSEIDYRKVFGNDYKWAVTWLAQNDKIISVYADKYAIPAKELKAIIFPELVRYNRVFDAIQIESLKYLYVSEGKQYADFSVGYFQMKPSFAENLERDADKTFGYGSRTDNEENRRQRLYRLTNTETQLNYLCAFYRLCEKNSLDNDLARFLRD
;
A
#
# COMPACT_ATOMS: atom_id res chain seq x y z
N MET A 1 -24.67 64.73 6.09
CA MET A 1 -23.73 65.64 5.39
C MET A 1 -22.49 65.73 6.27
N LYS A 2 -21.26 65.42 5.90
CA LYS A 2 -20.59 65.23 4.62
C LYS A 2 -19.17 64.70 4.97
N TYR A 3 -18.76 63.59 4.37
CA TYR A 3 -17.38 63.04 4.25
C TYR A 3 -16.63 62.66 5.55
N ALA A 4 -16.33 61.38 5.80
CA ALA A 4 -15.39 60.53 5.06
C ALA A 4 -13.95 61.07 5.13
N PHE A 5 -13.17 60.57 6.10
CA PHE A 5 -11.73 60.41 5.91
C PHE A 5 -11.30 59.06 6.47
N ILE A 6 -11.36 58.11 5.54
CA ILE A 6 -10.57 56.88 5.42
C ILE A 6 -9.33 56.88 6.33
N LEU A 7 -9.38 56.08 7.40
CA LEU A 7 -8.20 55.38 7.91
C LEU A 7 -8.39 53.89 7.62
N ILE A 8 -8.42 53.57 6.32
CA ILE A 8 -8.02 52.27 5.82
C ILE A 8 -6.50 52.25 5.97
N THR A 9 -6.01 51.97 7.19
CA THR A 9 -4.69 51.39 7.35
C THR A 9 -4.80 49.96 6.89
N VAL A 10 -4.55 49.81 5.59
CA VAL A 10 -4.02 48.64 4.89
C VAL A 10 -3.30 47.70 5.86
N ALA A 11 -4.03 46.74 6.41
CA ALA A 11 -3.48 45.48 6.91
C ALA A 11 -3.50 44.48 5.75
N LEU A 12 -2.89 44.86 4.63
CA LEU A 12 -2.42 43.91 3.63
C LEU A 12 -1.02 43.47 4.05
N PHE A 13 -0.81 42.16 4.02
CA PHE A 13 0.45 41.43 4.26
C PHE A 13 0.89 41.39 5.74
N SER A 14 0.85 40.26 6.45
CA SER A 14 1.26 38.92 6.02
C SER A 14 0.42 37.82 6.67
N PHE A 15 -0.48 37.20 5.91
CA PHE A 15 -0.63 35.75 6.06
C PHE A 15 0.68 35.16 5.53
N LYS A 16 1.67 34.95 6.42
CA LYS A 16 2.71 33.97 6.11
C LYS A 16 2.01 32.63 6.02
N LYS A 17 1.66 32.24 4.79
CA LYS A 17 1.37 30.85 4.47
C LYS A 17 2.68 30.11 4.72
N THR A 18 2.95 29.70 5.96
CA THR A 18 3.99 28.74 6.28
C THR A 18 3.51 27.38 5.76
N GLY A 19 3.40 27.26 4.44
CA GLY A 19 3.51 25.98 3.77
C GLY A 19 4.97 25.61 3.85
N SER A 20 5.45 25.25 5.03
CA SER A 20 6.67 24.47 5.16
C SER A 20 6.37 23.18 4.42
N GLU A 21 6.92 23.02 3.22
CA GLU A 21 6.93 21.73 2.55
C GLU A 21 7.55 20.72 3.54
N ILE A 22 6.77 19.71 3.91
CA ILE A 22 7.22 18.71 4.88
C ILE A 22 8.35 17.94 4.23
N ASP A 23 9.57 18.16 4.71
CA ASP A 23 10.73 17.40 4.27
C ASP A 23 10.68 16.00 4.90
N TYR A 24 10.03 15.06 4.20
CA TYR A 24 9.91 13.68 4.66
C TYR A 24 11.25 12.98 4.90
N ARG A 25 12.34 13.47 4.31
CA ARG A 25 13.70 12.96 4.58
C ARG A 25 14.13 13.31 5.99
N LYS A 26 13.75 14.49 6.49
CA LYS A 26 14.02 14.91 7.87
C LYS A 26 13.06 14.25 8.86
N VAL A 27 11.79 14.09 8.49
CA VAL A 27 10.78 13.46 9.35
C VAL A 27 11.15 12.01 9.65
N PHE A 28 11.51 11.23 8.63
CA PHE A 28 11.75 9.79 8.77
C PHE A 28 13.25 9.41 8.83
N GLY A 29 14.16 10.36 8.58
CA GLY A 29 15.59 10.19 8.81
C GLY A 29 16.19 8.94 8.16
N ASN A 30 16.60 7.99 9.00
CA ASN A 30 17.23 6.74 8.55
C ASN A 30 16.24 5.78 7.88
N ASP A 31 14.98 5.77 8.29
CA ASP A 31 13.96 4.90 7.70
C ASP A 31 13.66 5.32 6.26
N TYR A 32 13.69 6.64 5.99
CA TYR A 32 13.63 7.17 4.62
C TYR A 32 14.80 6.65 3.78
N LYS A 33 16.03 6.80 4.28
CA LYS A 33 17.24 6.37 3.56
C LYS A 33 17.20 4.87 3.27
N TRP A 34 16.80 4.08 4.27
CA TRP A 34 16.63 2.64 4.14
C TRP A 34 15.60 2.29 3.06
N ALA A 35 14.42 2.91 3.09
CA ALA A 35 13.37 2.66 2.10
C ALA A 35 13.83 2.99 0.66
N VAL A 36 14.53 4.11 0.47
CA VAL A 36 15.10 4.48 -0.84
C VAL A 36 16.14 3.44 -1.30
N THR A 37 17.03 3.02 -0.41
CA THR A 37 18.02 1.98 -0.72
C THR A 37 17.35 0.65 -1.07
N TRP A 38 16.33 0.24 -0.31
CA TRP A 38 15.59 -0.98 -0.57
C TRP A 38 14.91 -0.94 -1.94
N LEU A 39 14.26 0.17 -2.30
CA LEU A 39 13.63 0.34 -3.62
C LEU A 39 14.65 0.29 -4.75
N ALA A 40 15.82 0.89 -4.57
CA ALA A 40 16.90 0.82 -5.56
C ALA A 40 17.44 -0.61 -5.75
N GLN A 41 17.59 -1.36 -4.66
CA GLN A 41 18.04 -2.76 -4.70
C GLN A 41 17.02 -3.70 -5.37
N ASN A 42 15.73 -3.41 -5.20
CA ASN A 42 14.63 -4.21 -5.74
C ASN A 42 14.05 -3.64 -7.05
N ASP A 43 14.69 -2.62 -7.63
CA ASP A 43 14.18 -1.89 -8.79
C ASP A 43 13.91 -2.79 -9.99
N LYS A 44 14.85 -3.71 -10.26
CA LYS A 44 14.75 -4.68 -11.35
C LYS A 44 13.53 -5.58 -11.20
N ILE A 45 13.33 -6.15 -10.02
CA ILE A 45 12.22 -7.09 -9.80
C ILE A 45 10.87 -6.35 -9.79
N ILE A 46 10.81 -5.15 -9.21
CA ILE A 46 9.62 -4.29 -9.28
C ILE A 46 9.28 -4.00 -10.75
N SER A 47 10.27 -3.67 -11.58
CA SER A 47 10.06 -3.38 -13.00
C SER A 47 9.56 -4.60 -13.79
N VAL A 48 10.10 -5.80 -13.51
CA VAL A 48 9.61 -7.05 -14.13
C VAL A 48 8.13 -7.27 -13.85
N TYR A 49 7.69 -7.09 -12.60
CA TYR A 49 6.27 -7.24 -12.25
C TYR A 49 5.42 -6.09 -12.78
N ALA A 50 5.93 -4.87 -12.78
CA ALA A 50 5.29 -3.71 -13.39
C ALA A 50 4.99 -3.97 -14.88
N ASP A 51 5.98 -4.43 -15.64
CA ASP A 51 5.86 -4.74 -17.07
C ASP A 51 4.92 -5.92 -17.31
N LYS A 52 5.09 -7.02 -16.56
CA LYS A 52 4.22 -8.21 -16.64
C LYS A 52 2.75 -7.85 -16.51
N TYR A 53 2.43 -6.92 -15.62
CA TYR A 53 1.06 -6.49 -15.37
C TYR A 53 0.70 -5.20 -16.07
N ALA A 54 1.56 -4.61 -16.91
CA ALA A 54 1.41 -3.33 -17.61
C ALA A 54 1.09 -2.12 -16.69
N ILE A 55 1.64 -2.11 -15.48
CA ILE A 55 1.48 -1.04 -14.48
C ILE A 55 2.73 -0.15 -14.53
N PRO A 56 2.63 1.20 -14.46
CA PRO A 56 3.81 2.04 -14.34
C PRO A 56 4.58 1.74 -13.04
N ALA A 57 5.87 1.36 -13.14
CA ALA A 57 6.68 0.98 -11.98
C ALA A 57 6.74 2.07 -10.88
N LYS A 58 6.66 3.35 -11.27
CA LYS A 58 6.60 4.49 -10.33
C LYS A 58 5.40 4.41 -9.38
N GLU A 59 4.28 3.84 -9.82
CA GLU A 59 3.06 3.74 -9.02
C GLU A 59 3.16 2.61 -8.01
N LEU A 60 3.72 1.45 -8.41
CA LEU A 60 4.05 0.39 -7.47
C LEU A 60 5.00 0.90 -6.39
N LYS A 61 6.06 1.63 -6.76
CA LYS A 61 6.98 2.23 -5.79
C LYS A 61 6.29 3.24 -4.88
N ALA A 62 5.36 4.04 -5.39
CA ALA A 62 4.61 5.00 -4.59
C ALA A 62 3.73 4.32 -3.53
N ILE A 63 3.21 3.12 -3.80
CA ILE A 63 2.45 2.33 -2.83
C ILE A 63 3.39 1.64 -1.83
N ILE A 64 4.51 1.10 -2.30
CA ILE A 64 5.48 0.36 -1.46
C ILE A 64 6.21 1.30 -0.48
N PHE A 65 6.62 2.48 -0.94
CA PHE A 65 7.44 3.41 -0.18
C PHE A 65 6.92 3.74 1.23
N PRO A 66 5.65 4.15 1.44
CA PRO A 66 5.14 4.45 2.78
C PRO A 66 5.15 3.25 3.72
N GLU A 67 4.98 2.03 3.19
CA GLU A 67 5.06 0.80 3.99
C GLU A 67 6.50 0.54 4.44
N LEU A 68 7.48 0.71 3.53
CA LEU A 68 8.89 0.58 3.87
C LEU A 68 9.33 1.61 4.92
N VAL A 69 8.92 2.86 4.79
CA VAL A 69 9.29 3.91 5.75
C VAL A 69 8.78 3.62 7.17
N ARG A 70 7.65 2.91 7.29
CA ARG A 70 7.07 2.52 8.58
C ARG A 70 7.54 1.16 9.08
N TYR A 71 8.26 0.41 8.26
CA TYR A 71 8.60 -0.97 8.55
C TYR A 71 9.65 -1.08 9.67
N ASN A 72 9.29 -1.75 10.76
CA ASN A 72 10.20 -2.02 11.87
C ASN A 72 10.55 -3.51 11.94
N ARG A 73 11.68 -3.86 11.30
CA ARG A 73 12.17 -5.24 11.17
C ARG A 73 12.22 -6.05 12.47
N VAL A 74 12.58 -5.41 13.58
CA VAL A 74 12.83 -6.10 14.85
C VAL A 74 11.54 -6.33 15.62
N PHE A 75 10.69 -5.31 15.67
CA PHE A 75 9.41 -5.38 16.36
C PHE A 75 8.44 -6.33 15.65
N ASP A 76 8.41 -6.27 14.32
CA ASP A 76 7.56 -7.12 13.50
C ASP A 76 7.94 -8.60 13.65
N ALA A 77 9.24 -8.93 13.65
CA ALA A 77 9.69 -10.31 13.76
C ALA A 77 9.29 -11.00 15.08
N ILE A 78 9.31 -10.28 16.21
CA ILE A 78 8.98 -10.84 17.52
C ILE A 78 7.47 -11.06 17.66
N GLN A 79 6.65 -10.11 17.19
CA GLN A 79 5.20 -10.18 17.39
C GLN A 79 4.52 -11.17 16.44
N ILE A 80 5.10 -11.41 15.26
CA ILE A 80 4.39 -12.07 14.18
C ILE A 80 4.43 -13.60 14.25
N GLU A 81 5.45 -14.23 14.84
CA GLU A 81 5.55 -15.70 14.79
C GLU A 81 4.40 -16.42 15.51
N SER A 82 3.99 -15.94 16.67
CA SER A 82 2.82 -16.48 17.38
C SER A 82 1.53 -16.28 16.58
N LEU A 83 1.39 -15.12 15.92
CA LEU A 83 0.23 -14.78 15.10
C LEU A 83 0.19 -15.62 13.81
N LYS A 84 1.35 -15.91 13.22
CA LYS A 84 1.50 -16.81 12.07
C LYS A 84 1.01 -18.22 12.41
N TYR A 85 1.46 -18.75 13.54
CA TYR A 85 1.01 -20.05 14.02
C TYR A 85 -0.50 -20.08 14.21
N LEU A 86 -1.03 -19.10 14.95
CA LEU A 86 -2.47 -18.98 15.22
C LEU A 86 -3.30 -18.81 13.94
N TYR A 87 -2.81 -18.04 12.98
CA TYR A 87 -3.46 -17.88 11.68
C TYR A 87 -3.52 -19.20 10.92
N VAL A 88 -2.43 -19.97 10.91
CA VAL A 88 -2.41 -21.24 10.20
C VAL A 88 -3.40 -22.23 10.81
N SER A 89 -3.39 -22.39 12.14
CA SER A 89 -4.26 -23.35 12.83
C SER A 89 -5.73 -22.91 12.84
N GLU A 90 -6.01 -21.67 13.20
CA GLU A 90 -7.39 -21.21 13.46
C GLU A 90 -7.97 -20.30 12.36
N GLY A 91 -7.13 -19.76 11.48
CA GLY A 91 -7.55 -18.90 10.37
C GLY A 91 -7.63 -17.41 10.73
N LYS A 92 -8.02 -16.60 9.74
CA LYS A 92 -8.01 -15.12 9.84
C LYS A 92 -8.92 -14.55 10.93
N GLN A 93 -9.95 -15.29 11.36
CA GLN A 93 -10.86 -14.84 12.41
C GLN A 93 -10.15 -14.73 13.77
N TYR A 94 -9.07 -15.48 13.94
CA TYR A 94 -8.28 -15.52 15.18
C TYR A 94 -6.96 -14.76 15.07
N ALA A 95 -6.39 -14.64 13.86
CA ALA A 95 -5.19 -13.83 13.63
C ALA A 95 -5.20 -13.21 12.23
N ASP A 96 -5.28 -11.87 12.16
CA ASP A 96 -5.19 -11.09 10.94
C ASP A 96 -4.23 -9.90 11.11
N PHE A 97 -2.96 -10.16 10.84
CA PHE A 97 -1.82 -9.27 11.09
C PHE A 97 -1.14 -8.87 9.79
N SER A 98 -0.42 -7.74 9.81
CA SER A 98 0.41 -7.32 8.68
C SER A 98 1.74 -8.06 8.68
N VAL A 99 2.21 -8.51 7.51
CA VAL A 99 3.47 -9.26 7.39
C VAL A 99 4.25 -8.90 6.12
N GLY A 100 5.57 -9.07 6.19
CA GLY A 100 6.50 -8.80 5.09
C GLY A 100 6.72 -7.30 4.87
N TYR A 101 7.47 -6.96 3.82
CA TYR A 101 7.85 -5.56 3.56
C TYR A 101 6.65 -4.69 3.17
N PHE A 102 5.64 -5.27 2.53
CA PHE A 102 4.45 -4.53 2.10
C PHE A 102 3.32 -4.57 3.13
N GLN A 103 3.58 -5.14 4.32
CA GLN A 103 2.66 -5.13 5.46
C GLN A 103 1.24 -5.63 5.13
N MET A 104 1.16 -6.62 4.24
CA MET A 104 -0.11 -7.19 3.77
C MET A 104 -0.71 -8.14 4.80
N LYS A 105 -2.05 -8.16 4.89
CA LYS A 105 -2.79 -9.02 5.80
C LYS A 105 -3.24 -10.34 5.14
N PRO A 106 -3.37 -11.44 5.90
CA PRO A 106 -3.99 -12.67 5.41
C PRO A 106 -5.39 -12.48 4.83
N SER A 107 -6.25 -11.70 5.50
CA SER A 107 -7.60 -11.42 5.01
C SER A 107 -7.60 -10.67 3.68
N PHE A 108 -6.66 -9.74 3.49
CA PHE A 108 -6.45 -9.02 2.24
C PHE A 108 -6.06 -9.97 1.11
N ALA A 109 -5.06 -10.84 1.32
CA ALA A 109 -4.68 -11.82 0.32
C ALA A 109 -5.81 -12.79 -0.02
N GLU A 110 -6.58 -13.26 0.97
CA GLU A 110 -7.71 -14.15 0.70
C GLU A 110 -8.80 -13.47 -0.13
N ASN A 111 -9.11 -12.20 0.16
CA ASN A 111 -10.04 -11.42 -0.66
C ASN A 111 -9.53 -11.28 -2.09
N LEU A 112 -8.25 -10.95 -2.27
CA LEU A 112 -7.65 -10.89 -3.60
C LEU A 112 -7.71 -12.24 -4.31
N GLU A 113 -7.38 -13.35 -3.66
CA GLU A 113 -7.43 -14.69 -4.30
C GLU A 113 -8.84 -15.11 -4.72
N ARG A 114 -9.86 -14.60 -4.02
CA ARG A 114 -11.26 -14.81 -4.40
C ARG A 114 -11.66 -13.93 -5.59
N ASP A 115 -11.29 -12.66 -5.55
CA ASP A 115 -11.78 -11.62 -6.45
C ASP A 115 -10.91 -11.46 -7.71
N ALA A 116 -9.64 -11.89 -7.64
CA ALA A 116 -8.71 -11.92 -8.75
C ALA A 116 -9.03 -13.10 -9.68
N ASP A 117 -9.03 -12.81 -10.98
CA ASP A 117 -9.20 -13.81 -12.03
C ASP A 117 -8.06 -14.86 -11.99
N LYS A 118 -8.26 -16.02 -12.64
CA LYS A 118 -7.24 -17.06 -12.84
C LYS A 118 -5.93 -16.50 -13.41
N THR A 119 -6.01 -15.36 -14.10
CA THR A 119 -4.90 -14.53 -14.60
C THR A 119 -3.82 -14.25 -13.55
N PHE A 120 -4.16 -14.18 -12.26
CA PHE A 120 -3.19 -13.95 -11.18
C PHE A 120 -2.62 -15.24 -10.58
N GLY A 121 -3.09 -16.41 -11.02
CA GLY A 121 -2.47 -17.71 -10.75
C GLY A 121 -2.59 -18.23 -9.32
N TYR A 122 -3.48 -17.67 -8.50
CA TYR A 122 -3.67 -18.15 -7.13
C TYR A 122 -4.69 -19.30 -7.06
N GLY A 123 -4.26 -20.39 -6.43
CA GLY A 123 -4.97 -21.67 -6.37
C GLY A 123 -6.19 -21.70 -5.46
N SER A 124 -6.51 -22.92 -4.99
CA SER A 124 -7.78 -23.27 -4.33
C SER A 124 -8.26 -22.28 -3.26
N ARG A 125 -9.55 -21.93 -3.34
CA ARG A 125 -10.27 -20.98 -2.46
C ARG A 125 -10.73 -21.59 -1.13
N THR A 126 -10.45 -22.87 -0.91
CA THR A 126 -10.88 -23.55 0.32
C THR A 126 -10.09 -23.02 1.51
N ASP A 127 -10.77 -22.63 2.56
CA ASP A 127 -10.10 -22.27 3.81
C ASP A 127 -9.72 -23.54 4.58
N ASN A 128 -8.43 -23.90 4.52
CA ASN A 128 -7.84 -25.02 5.25
C ASN A 128 -6.40 -24.67 5.64
N GLU A 129 -5.84 -25.44 6.57
CA GLU A 129 -4.50 -25.20 7.12
C GLU A 129 -3.41 -25.11 6.04
N GLU A 130 -3.42 -26.02 5.06
CA GLU A 130 -2.44 -26.05 3.98
C GLU A 130 -2.49 -24.78 3.12
N ASN A 131 -3.68 -24.37 2.69
CA ASN A 131 -3.86 -23.15 1.91
C ASN A 131 -3.46 -21.90 2.72
N ARG A 132 -3.71 -21.88 4.04
CA ARG A 132 -3.25 -20.81 4.94
C ARG A 132 -1.72 -20.76 5.03
N ARG A 133 -1.05 -21.91 5.15
CA ARG A 133 0.44 -21.99 5.11
C ARG A 133 0.99 -21.44 3.81
N GLN A 134 0.43 -21.84 2.68
CA GLN A 134 0.86 -21.36 1.37
C GLN A 134 0.60 -19.85 1.20
N ARG A 135 -0.53 -19.35 1.68
CA ARG A 135 -0.83 -17.90 1.67
C ARG A 135 0.18 -17.13 2.51
N LEU A 136 0.47 -17.61 3.71
CA LEU A 136 1.45 -17.00 4.58
C LEU A 136 2.84 -16.98 3.93
N TYR A 137 3.26 -18.08 3.29
CA TYR A 137 4.51 -18.12 2.52
C TYR A 137 4.54 -17.01 1.46
N ARG A 138 3.47 -16.88 0.67
CA ARG A 138 3.36 -15.83 -0.35
C ARG A 138 3.38 -14.41 0.25
N LEU A 139 2.79 -14.22 1.42
CA LEU A 139 2.79 -12.93 2.11
C LEU A 139 4.14 -12.59 2.77
N THR A 140 5.04 -13.56 2.94
CA THR A 140 6.40 -13.32 3.48
C THR A 140 7.48 -13.16 2.40
N ASN A 141 7.17 -13.52 1.15
CA ASN A 141 8.11 -13.41 0.02
C ASN A 141 7.80 -12.16 -0.83
N THR A 142 8.81 -11.33 -1.05
CA THR A 142 8.68 -10.05 -1.77
C THR A 142 8.08 -10.19 -3.17
N GLU A 143 8.48 -11.20 -3.93
CA GLU A 143 8.00 -11.39 -5.31
C GLU A 143 6.51 -11.75 -5.36
N THR A 144 6.07 -12.60 -4.44
CA THR A 144 4.66 -12.94 -4.32
C THR A 144 3.85 -11.80 -3.70
N GLN A 145 4.42 -10.99 -2.81
CA GLN A 145 3.82 -9.73 -2.39
C GLN A 145 3.66 -8.76 -3.57
N LEU A 146 4.62 -8.70 -4.50
CA LEU A 146 4.48 -7.90 -5.74
C LEU A 146 3.33 -8.41 -6.62
N ASN A 147 3.16 -9.72 -6.77
CA ASN A 147 2.01 -10.25 -7.50
C ASN A 147 0.67 -9.86 -6.83
N TYR A 148 0.56 -9.91 -5.49
CA TYR A 148 -0.65 -9.41 -4.80
C TYR A 148 -0.87 -7.92 -4.99
N LEU A 149 0.19 -7.11 -4.91
CA LEU A 149 0.10 -5.67 -5.12
C LEU A 149 -0.39 -5.34 -6.54
N CYS A 150 0.15 -6.01 -7.55
CA CYS A 150 -0.29 -5.84 -8.94
C CYS A 150 -1.75 -6.28 -9.15
N ALA A 151 -2.17 -7.38 -8.52
CA ALA A 151 -3.56 -7.83 -8.54
C ALA A 151 -4.49 -6.78 -7.93
N PHE A 152 -4.13 -6.28 -6.75
CA PHE A 152 -4.89 -5.22 -6.08
C PHE A 152 -4.99 -3.95 -6.92
N TYR A 153 -3.87 -3.51 -7.49
CA TYR A 153 -3.83 -2.32 -8.35
C TYR A 153 -4.81 -2.45 -9.53
N ARG A 154 -4.78 -3.59 -10.24
CA ARG A 154 -5.67 -3.83 -11.38
C ARG A 154 -7.14 -3.93 -11.00
N LEU A 155 -7.44 -4.50 -9.83
CA LEU A 155 -8.81 -4.49 -9.31
C LEU A 155 -9.29 -3.07 -8.99
N CYS A 156 -8.43 -2.23 -8.40
CA CYS A 156 -8.77 -0.82 -8.11
C CYS A 156 -9.00 -0.01 -9.39
N GLU A 157 -8.14 -0.19 -10.39
CA GLU A 157 -8.27 0.48 -11.68
C GLU A 157 -9.57 0.09 -12.39
N LYS A 158 -9.86 -1.22 -12.48
CA LYS A 158 -11.12 -1.72 -13.05
C LYS A 158 -12.34 -1.13 -12.34
N ASN A 159 -12.37 -1.18 -11.01
CA ASN A 159 -13.48 -0.64 -10.22
C ASN A 159 -13.64 0.88 -10.42
N SER A 160 -12.54 1.61 -10.62
CA SER A 160 -12.59 3.06 -10.89
C SER A 160 -13.21 3.33 -12.25
N LEU A 161 -12.80 2.59 -13.29
CA LEU A 161 -13.37 2.68 -14.64
C LEU A 161 -14.86 2.34 -14.67
N ASP A 162 -15.27 1.27 -13.98
CA ASP A 162 -16.68 0.86 -13.90
C ASP A 162 -17.54 1.95 -13.22
N ASN A 163 -17.02 2.59 -12.17
CA ASN A 163 -17.70 3.68 -11.47
C ASN A 163 -17.81 4.96 -12.30
N ASP A 164 -16.80 5.26 -13.11
CA ASP A 164 -16.81 6.42 -14.02
C ASP A 164 -17.80 6.18 -15.18
N LEU A 165 -17.82 4.98 -15.76
CA LEU A 165 -18.80 4.58 -16.77
C LEU A 165 -20.24 4.65 -16.22
N ALA A 166 -20.46 4.13 -15.00
CA ALA A 166 -21.77 4.20 -14.36
C ALA A 166 -22.22 5.63 -14.06
N ARG A 167 -21.30 6.57 -13.83
CA ARG A 167 -21.62 8.01 -13.74
C ARG A 167 -21.99 8.57 -15.11
N PHE A 168 -21.17 8.31 -16.13
CA PHE A 168 -21.44 8.78 -17.50
C PHE A 168 -22.78 8.29 -18.07
N LEU A 169 -23.21 7.07 -17.76
CA LEU A 169 -24.50 6.53 -18.23
C LEU A 169 -25.72 7.07 -17.45
N ARG A 170 -25.51 7.80 -16.34
CA ARG A 170 -26.58 8.41 -15.54
C ARG A 170 -26.78 9.90 -15.83
N ASP A 171 -25.83 10.52 -16.51
CA ASP A 171 -25.88 11.92 -16.97
C ASP A 171 -26.37 12.01 -18.43
#